data_AF-A0A1I0E994-F1
#
_entry.id   AF-A0A1I0E994-F1
#
_cell.length_a   1.000
_cell.length_b   1.000
_cell.length_c   1.000
_cell.angle_alpha   90.00
_cell.angle_beta   90.00
_cell.angle_gamma   90.00
#
_symmetry.space_group_name_H-M   'P 1'
#
loop_
_entity.id
_entity.type
_entity.pdbx_description
1 polymer ?
#
loop_
_entity_poly.entity_id
_entity_poly.type
_entity_poly.pdbx_seq_one_letter_code
_entity_poly.pdbx_strand_id
1 'polypeptide(L)'
;MKKKKQGYFAIAIIVLFLCGLVTYQKYDLLDTLNQNQKQLDKLVTEKEALLKAKDEIGDYEAYVQTKKYIEEVAREKLGLVYKDEIIFQAEDEK
;
A
#
# COMPACT_ATOMS: atom_id res chain seq x y z
N MET A 1 -17.05 -69.18 0.71
CA MET A 1 -15.95 -68.23 1.01
C MET A 1 -16.16 -66.79 0.48
N LYS A 2 -17.34 -66.38 -0.04
CA LYS A 2 -17.54 -65.05 -0.67
C LYS A 2 -17.84 -63.90 0.31
N LYS A 3 -18.32 -64.18 1.53
CA LYS A 3 -18.75 -63.14 2.49
C LYS A 3 -17.60 -62.29 3.07
N LYS A 4 -16.40 -62.84 3.23
CA LYS A 4 -15.25 -62.10 3.80
C LYS A 4 -14.75 -60.99 2.87
N LYS A 5 -14.79 -61.20 1.54
CA LYS A 5 -14.33 -60.22 0.54
C LYS A 5 -15.24 -58.99 0.46
N GLN A 6 -16.54 -59.16 0.74
CA GLN A 6 -17.52 -58.06 0.76
C GLN A 6 -17.29 -57.10 1.94
N GLY A 7 -16.88 -57.62 3.11
CA GLY A 7 -16.53 -56.79 4.27
C GLY A 7 -15.31 -55.90 4.04
N TYR A 8 -14.24 -56.45 3.43
CA TYR A 8 -13.06 -55.66 3.09
C TYR A 8 -13.36 -54.56 2.06
N PHE A 9 -14.24 -54.83 1.10
CA PHE A 9 -14.66 -53.83 0.11
C PHE A 9 -15.46 -52.67 0.76
N ALA A 10 -16.35 -52.99 1.70
CA ALA A 10 -17.08 -51.97 2.46
C ALA A 10 -16.14 -51.09 3.31
N ILE A 11 -15.14 -51.69 3.96
CA ILE A 11 -14.13 -50.95 4.73
C ILE A 11 -13.29 -50.06 3.81
N ALA A 12 -12.87 -50.56 2.65
CA ALA A 12 -12.11 -49.78 1.68
C ALA A 12 -12.87 -48.53 1.20
N ILE A 13 -14.19 -48.65 0.96
CA ILE A 13 -15.04 -47.51 0.57
C ILE A 13 -15.11 -46.46 1.69
N ILE A 14 -15.28 -46.88 2.94
CA ILE A 14 -15.34 -45.96 4.09
C ILE A 14 -14.02 -45.20 4.24
N VAL A 15 -12.88 -45.89 4.12
CA VAL A 15 -11.56 -45.26 4.18
C VAL A 15 -11.37 -44.26 3.03
N LEU A 16 -11.83 -44.61 1.82
CA LEU A 16 -11.75 -43.72 0.66
C LEU A 16 -12.61 -42.46 0.85
N PHE A 17 -13.80 -42.60 1.44
CA PHE A 17 -14.68 -41.48 1.76
C PHE A 17 -14.06 -40.56 2.83
N LEU A 18 -13.47 -41.14 3.89
CA LEU A 18 -12.74 -40.39 4.91
C LEU A 18 -11.53 -39.64 4.34
N CYS A 19 -10.74 -40.29 3.48
CA CYS A 19 -9.64 -39.64 2.77
C CYS A 19 -10.14 -38.49 1.89
N GLY A 20 -11.26 -38.69 1.17
CA GLY A 20 -11.89 -37.66 0.35
C GLY A 20 -12.26 -36.42 1.17
N LEU A 21 -12.94 -36.61 2.30
CA LEU A 21 -13.32 -35.51 3.21
C LEU A 21 -12.10 -34.76 3.76
N VAL A 22 -11.03 -35.47 4.13
CA VAL A 22 -9.78 -34.85 4.62
C VAL A 22 -9.09 -34.05 3.52
N THR A 23 -9.08 -34.52 2.27
CA THR A 23 -8.51 -33.76 1.15
C THR A 23 -9.31 -32.51 0.80
N TYR A 24 -10.64 -32.55 0.92
CA TYR A 24 -11.49 -31.38 0.70
C TYR A 24 -11.18 -30.24 1.68
N GLN A 25 -10.93 -30.57 2.96
CA GLN A 25 -10.56 -29.56 3.98
C GLN A 25 -9.17 -28.94 3.74
N LYS A 26 -8.28 -29.61 2.99
CA LYS A 26 -6.92 -29.11 2.72
C LYS A 26 -6.90 -27.98 1.69
N TYR A 27 -7.88 -27.93 0.78
CA TYR A 27 -7.96 -26.88 -0.24
C TYR A 27 -8.33 -25.51 0.34
N ASP A 28 -9.19 -25.47 1.36
CA ASP A 28 -9.68 -24.23 1.98
C ASP A 28 -8.57 -23.49 2.76
N LEU A 29 -7.65 -24.26 3.34
CA LEU A 29 -6.56 -23.72 4.15
C LEU A 29 -5.49 -23.00 3.30
N LEU A 30 -5.21 -23.49 2.09
CA LEU A 30 -4.25 -22.87 1.18
C LEU A 30 -4.80 -21.59 0.55
N ASP A 31 -6.11 -21.54 0.28
CA ASP A 31 -6.73 -20.35 -0.29
C ASP A 31 -6.73 -19.20 0.73
N THR A 32 -7.05 -19.52 1.99
CA THR A 32 -7.01 -18.55 3.10
C THR A 32 -5.60 -17.95 3.30
N LEU A 33 -4.55 -18.77 3.19
CA LEU A 33 -3.16 -18.27 3.30
C LEU A 33 -2.78 -17.35 2.13
N ASN A 34 -3.13 -17.72 0.89
CA ASN A 34 -2.85 -16.88 -0.27
C ASN A 34 -3.65 -15.56 -0.24
N GLN A 35 -4.89 -15.59 0.23
CA GLN A 35 -5.70 -14.37 0.39
C GLN A 35 -5.12 -13.45 1.46
N ASN A 36 -4.66 -13.99 2.58
CA ASN A 36 -4.00 -13.20 3.62
C ASN A 36 -2.68 -12.59 3.13
N GLN A 37 -1.86 -13.35 2.40
CA GLN A 37 -0.61 -12.84 1.84
C GLN A 37 -0.86 -11.69 0.87
N LYS A 38 -1.85 -11.83 -0.03
CA LYS A 38 -2.24 -10.76 -0.97
C LYS A 38 -2.74 -9.50 -0.26
N GLN A 39 -3.46 -9.65 0.85
CA GLN A 39 -3.88 -8.50 1.64
C GLN A 39 -2.68 -7.83 2.31
N LEU A 40 -1.77 -8.62 2.88
CA LEU A 40 -0.56 -8.13 3.53
C LEU A 40 0.32 -7.34 2.57
N ASP A 41 0.56 -7.86 1.35
CA ASP A 41 1.37 -7.18 0.34
C ASP A 41 0.74 -5.86 -0.12
N LYS A 42 -0.60 -5.82 -0.27
CA LYS A 42 -1.34 -4.59 -0.57
C LYS A 42 -1.19 -3.55 0.53
N LEU A 43 -1.41 -3.95 1.78
CA LEU A 43 -1.29 -3.09 2.96
C LEU A 43 0.13 -2.54 3.13
N VAL A 44 1.16 -3.35 2.86
CA VAL A 44 2.57 -2.91 2.91
C VAL A 44 2.84 -1.89 1.82
N THR A 45 2.38 -2.15 0.59
CA THR A 45 2.56 -1.22 -0.54
C THR A 45 1.91 0.13 -0.27
N GLU A 46 0.68 0.12 0.25
CA GLU A 46 -0.05 1.35 0.60
C GLU A 46 0.64 2.12 1.73
N LYS A 47 1.14 1.41 2.76
CA LYS A 47 1.90 2.01 3.86
C LYS A 47 3.19 2.67 3.36
N GLU A 48 3.93 2.03 2.46
CA GLU A 48 5.16 2.61 1.89
C GLU A 48 4.88 3.85 1.06
N ALA A 49 3.81 3.85 0.26
CA ALA A 49 3.39 5.02 -0.50
C ALA A 49 3.01 6.20 0.42
N LEU A 50 2.27 5.93 1.50
CA LEU A 50 1.90 6.93 2.50
C LEU A 50 3.10 7.46 3.28
N LEU A 51 4.08 6.63 3.61
CA LEU A 51 5.30 7.06 4.29
C LEU A 51 6.13 7.99 3.41
N LYS A 52 6.29 7.68 2.12
CA LYS A 52 6.99 8.57 1.18
C LYS A 52 6.28 9.93 1.07
N ALA A 53 4.96 9.93 0.92
CA ALA A 53 4.19 11.17 0.88
C ALA A 53 4.30 11.97 2.20
N LYS A 54 4.38 11.30 3.35
CA LYS A 54 4.59 11.95 4.64
C LYS A 54 5.96 12.63 4.72
N ASP A 55 7.01 11.98 4.25
CA ASP A 55 8.36 12.55 4.25
C ASP A 55 8.42 13.78 3.34
N GLU A 56 7.80 13.72 2.15
CA GLU A 56 7.68 14.87 1.24
C GLU A 56 6.90 16.05 1.87
N ILE A 57 5.83 15.76 2.63
CA ILE A 57 5.08 16.80 3.37
C ILE A 57 5.95 17.42 4.47
N GLY A 58 6.78 16.63 5.16
CA GLY A 58 7.70 17.14 6.18
C GLY A 58 8.73 18.12 5.59
N ASP A 59 9.31 17.78 4.44
CA ASP A 59 10.24 18.65 3.74
C ASP A 59 9.55 19.93 3.22
N TYR A 60 8.31 19.81 2.74
CA TYR A 60 7.52 20.96 2.33
C TYR A 60 7.14 21.86 3.51
N GLU A 61 6.75 21.29 4.65
CA GLU A 61 6.47 22.02 5.89
C GLU A 61 7.70 22.81 6.35
N ALA A 62 8.88 22.20 6.31
CA ALA A 62 10.14 22.87 6.60
C ALA A 62 10.42 24.02 5.61
N TYR A 63 10.18 23.80 4.31
CA TYR A 63 10.37 24.82 3.26
C TYR A 63 9.47 26.04 3.44
N VAL A 64 8.16 25.85 3.65
CA VAL A 64 7.22 26.96 3.81
C VAL A 64 7.41 27.72 5.13
N GLN A 65 8.00 27.08 6.14
CA GLN A 65 8.40 27.75 7.39
C GLN A 65 9.70 28.56 7.25
N THR A 66 10.44 28.44 6.15
CA THR A 66 11.67 29.22 5.96
C THR A 66 11.37 30.69 5.68
N LYS A 67 12.27 31.57 6.15
CA LYS A 67 12.22 33.01 5.84
C LYS A 67 12.25 33.29 4.34
N LYS A 68 12.92 32.43 3.56
CA LYS A 68 13.01 32.52 2.11
C LYS A 68 11.63 32.44 1.43
N TYR A 69 10.76 31.52 1.87
CA TYR A 69 9.40 31.42 1.34
C TYR A 69 8.56 32.66 1.67
N ILE A 70 8.71 33.19 2.89
CA ILE A 70 8.04 34.42 3.32
C ILE A 70 8.50 35.61 2.47
N GLU A 71 9.80 35.72 2.20
CA GLU A 71 10.40 36.76 1.35
C GLU A 71 9.93 36.65 -0.10
N GLU A 72 9.91 35.45 -0.69
CA GLU A 72 9.39 35.19 -2.04
C GLU A 72 7.91 35.57 -2.15
N VAL A 73 7.07 35.14 -1.21
CA VAL A 73 5.64 35.46 -1.20
C VAL A 73 5.39 36.96 -0.97
N ALA A 74 6.17 37.61 -0.10
CA ALA A 74 6.06 39.04 0.13
C ALA A 74 6.47 39.85 -1.11
N ARG A 75 7.50 39.40 -1.83
CA ARG A 75 7.94 40.04 -3.08
C ARG A 75 6.94 39.82 -4.21
N GLU A 76 6.39 38.62 -4.39
CA GLU A 76 5.40 38.32 -5.44
C GLU A 76 4.03 38.94 -5.18
N LYS A 77 3.48 38.78 -3.97
CA LYS A 77 2.09 39.20 -3.67
C LYS A 77 1.97 40.64 -3.22
N LEU A 78 2.97 41.16 -2.50
CA LEU A 78 2.91 42.49 -1.90
C LEU A 78 3.89 43.47 -2.57
N GLY A 79 4.73 43.00 -3.52
CA GLY A 79 5.73 43.84 -4.17
C GLY A 79 6.79 44.37 -3.21
N LEU A 80 6.94 43.75 -2.03
CA LEU A 80 7.83 44.23 -0.98
C LEU A 80 9.27 43.83 -1.30
N VAL A 81 10.19 44.79 -1.16
CA VAL A 81 11.63 44.60 -1.24
C VAL A 81 12.31 45.25 -0.04
N TYR A 82 13.53 44.80 0.26
CA TYR A 82 14.30 45.43 1.32
C TYR A 82 14.65 46.87 0.94
N LYS A 83 14.85 47.70 1.97
CA LYS A 83 15.08 49.15 1.82
C LYS A 83 16.30 49.50 0.95
N ASP A 84 17.22 48.54 0.80
CA ASP A 84 18.46 48.66 0.05
C ASP A 84 18.43 47.91 -1.30
N GLU A 85 17.28 47.34 -1.70
CA GLU A 85 17.08 46.61 -2.96
C GLU A 85 16.23 47.41 -3.97
N ILE A 86 16.58 47.36 -5.26
CA ILE A 86 15.87 48.06 -6.36
C ILE A 86 15.26 47.00 -7.29
N ILE A 87 13.94 47.06 -7.54
CA ILE A 87 13.26 46.19 -8.51
C ILE A 87 13.46 46.76 -9.91
N PHE A 88 14.10 45.99 -10.80
CA PHE A 88 14.06 46.24 -12.24
C PHE A 88 12.88 45.48 -12.84
N GLN A 89 11.78 46.17 -13.13
CA GLN A 89 10.75 45.65 -14.02
C GLN A 89 11.18 46.02 -15.44
N ALA A 90 11.42 45.01 -16.29
CA ALA A 90 11.58 45.26 -17.71
C ALA A 90 10.25 45.84 -18.22
N GLU A 91 10.28 47.04 -18.78
CA GLU A 91 9.13 47.60 -19.45
C GLU A 91 8.92 46.71 -20.68
N ASP A 92 7.85 45.90 -20.67
CA ASP A 92 7.46 45.15 -21.86
C ASP A 92 7.25 46.17 -22.99
N GLU A 93 8.19 46.21 -23.94
CA GLU A 93 8.03 46.96 -25.18
C GLU A 93 6.73 46.49 -25.84
N LYS A 94 5.83 47.45 -26.03
CA LYS A 94 4.48 47.31 -26.59
C LYS A 94 4.38 46.45 -27.84
#